data_AF-A0AAP0RJB5-F1
#
_entry.id   AF-A0AAP0RJB5-F1
#
_cell.length_a   1.000
_cell.length_b   1.000
_cell.length_c   1.000
_cell.angle_alpha   90.00
_cell.angle_beta   90.00
_cell.angle_gamma   90.00
#
_symmetry.space_group_name_H-M   'P 1'
#
loop_
_entity.id
_entity.type
_entity.pdbx_description
1 polymer ?
#
loop_
_entity_poly.entity_id
_entity_poly.type
_entity_poly.pdbx_seq_one_letter_code
_entity_poly.pdbx_strand_id
1 'polypeptide(L)'
;MNNKAIVDDWRIKLLLPLLWLIDLLLKQRGIASSIFERVKQSDNLRNILLSVYGNKESVDEELVEIIKKPANDEGALDAFVSIVTGPPGPNPVQLMPRNLFTCSSFMG
;
A
#
# COMPACT_ATOMS: atom_id res chain seq x y z
N MET A 1 -4.69 0.59 1.87
CA MET A 1 -3.90 1.84 1.67
C MET A 1 -4.58 2.91 2.49
N ASN A 2 -3.84 3.51 3.42
CA ASN A 2 -4.42 3.94 4.68
C ASN A 2 -4.63 5.46 4.78
N ASN A 3 -5.83 5.87 5.14
CA ASN A 3 -6.38 7.18 4.81
C ASN A 3 -6.47 8.15 6.00
N LYS A 4 -6.37 7.74 7.28
CA LYS A 4 -6.43 8.75 8.38
C LYS A 4 -5.15 9.54 8.63
N ALA A 5 -4.04 9.22 7.98
CA ALA A 5 -2.87 10.10 7.95
C ALA A 5 -3.03 11.29 6.98
N ILE A 6 -4.04 11.23 6.12
CA ILE A 6 -4.23 12.08 4.95
C ILE A 6 -5.48 12.99 5.13
N VAL A 7 -6.34 12.75 6.14
CA VAL A 7 -7.68 13.37 6.29
C VAL A 7 -7.75 14.70 7.03
N ASP A 8 -6.64 15.29 7.47
CA ASP A 8 -6.65 16.63 8.06
C ASP A 8 -6.64 17.75 6.99
N ASP A 9 -6.38 17.41 5.73
CA ASP A 9 -6.42 18.33 4.58
C ASP A 9 -7.80 18.27 3.88
N TRP A 10 -8.44 19.41 3.61
CA TRP A 10 -9.75 19.48 2.92
C TRP A 10 -9.74 18.75 1.56
N ARG A 11 -8.58 18.67 0.91
CA ARG A 11 -8.36 18.00 -0.39
C ARG A 11 -8.68 16.50 -0.36
N ILE A 12 -8.48 15.83 0.77
CA ILE A 12 -8.69 14.38 0.90
C ILE A 12 -10.09 14.07 1.39
N LYS A 13 -10.74 15.02 2.07
CA LYS A 13 -12.15 14.94 2.45
C LYS A 13 -13.07 14.71 1.26
N LEU A 14 -12.68 15.18 0.07
CA LEU A 14 -13.38 14.94 -1.19
C LEU A 14 -13.29 13.47 -1.66
N LEU A 15 -12.18 12.80 -1.38
CA LEU A 15 -11.93 11.40 -1.76
C LEU A 15 -12.37 10.41 -0.68
N LEU A 16 -12.67 10.85 0.54
CA LEU A 16 -13.21 10.01 1.63
C LEU A 16 -14.38 9.09 1.21
N PRO A 17 -15.44 9.55 0.52
CA PRO A 17 -16.51 8.66 0.10
C PRO A 17 -16.04 7.58 -0.89
N LEU A 18 -15.05 7.90 -1.73
CA LEU A 18 -14.43 6.94 -2.64
C LEU A 18 -13.59 5.90 -1.88
N LEU A 19 -12.82 6.33 -0.87
CA LEU A 19 -12.03 5.42 -0.05
C LEU A 19 -12.92 4.48 0.77
N TRP A 20 -14.03 4.99 1.33
CA TRP A 20 -15.01 4.18 2.03
C TRP A 20 -15.71 3.18 1.10
N LEU A 21 -15.95 3.55 -0.16
CA LEU A 21 -16.47 2.64 -1.18
C LEU A 21 -15.46 1.52 -1.51
N ILE A 22 -14.17 1.83 -1.59
CA ILE A 22 -13.11 0.82 -1.79
C ILE A 22 -13.06 -0.13 -0.58
N ASP A 23 -13.14 0.38 0.65
CA ASP A 23 -13.23 -0.44 1.86
C ASP A 23 -14.48 -1.33 1.86
N LEU A 24 -15.62 -0.81 1.40
CA LEU A 24 -16.86 -1.56 1.27
C LEU A 24 -16.74 -2.69 0.23
N LEU A 25 -16.13 -2.42 -0.92
CA LEU A 25 -15.90 -3.40 -1.98
C LEU A 25 -14.91 -4.48 -1.54
N LEU A 26 -13.86 -4.12 -0.80
CA LEU A 26 -12.86 -5.06 -0.30
C LEU A 26 -13.36 -5.89 0.89
N LYS A 27 -14.37 -5.42 1.63
CA LYS A 27 -15.06 -6.24 2.65
C LYS A 27 -15.78 -7.45 2.05
N GLN A 28 -16.13 -7.41 0.76
CA GLN A 28 -16.66 -8.60 0.09
C GLN A 28 -15.53 -9.55 -0.28
N ARG A 29 -15.41 -10.65 0.48
CA ARG A 29 -14.34 -11.65 0.31
C ARG A 29 -14.22 -12.19 -1.12
N GLY A 30 -15.32 -12.32 -1.87
CA GLY A 30 -15.31 -12.76 -3.27
C GLY A 30 -14.66 -11.74 -4.23
N ILE A 31 -14.87 -10.45 -3.99
CA ILE A 31 -14.23 -9.37 -4.77
C ILE A 31 -12.75 -9.32 -4.44
N ALA A 32 -12.40 -9.34 -3.15
CA ALA A 32 -11.01 -9.35 -2.70
C ALA A 32 -10.23 -10.55 -3.26
N SER A 33 -10.82 -11.75 -3.23
CA SER A 33 -10.23 -12.96 -3.83
C SER A 33 -10.01 -12.78 -5.33
N SER A 34 -11.00 -12.29 -6.08
CA SER A 34 -10.87 -12.09 -7.52
C SER A 34 -9.77 -11.09 -7.89
N ILE A 35 -9.63 -10.02 -7.10
CA ILE A 35 -8.57 -9.02 -7.29
C ILE A 35 -7.20 -9.63 -6.95
N PHE A 36 -7.10 -10.34 -5.82
CA PHE A 36 -5.86 -10.99 -5.40
C PHE A 36 -5.34 -11.99 -6.44
N GLU A 37 -6.23 -12.83 -6.99
CA GLU A 37 -5.89 -13.78 -8.05
C GLU A 37 -5.36 -13.09 -9.32
N ARG A 38 -5.87 -11.90 -9.66
CA ARG A 38 -5.35 -11.10 -10.78
C ARG A 38 -4.00 -10.47 -10.46
N VAL A 39 -3.83 -9.94 -9.25
CA VAL A 39 -2.59 -9.28 -8.82
C VAL A 39 -1.42 -10.25 -8.78
N LYS A 40 -1.64 -11.50 -8.35
CA LYS A 40 -0.57 -12.52 -8.28
C LYS A 40 -0.16 -13.10 -9.64
N GLN A 41 -0.84 -12.77 -10.74
CA GLN A 41 -0.40 -13.17 -12.08
C GLN A 41 0.95 -12.52 -12.38
N SER A 42 1.93 -13.28 -12.91
CA SER A 42 3.30 -12.79 -13.10
C SER A 42 3.37 -11.49 -13.90
N ASP A 43 2.60 -11.38 -14.98
CA ASP A 43 2.57 -10.17 -15.83
C ASP A 43 2.03 -8.95 -15.07
N ASN A 44 0.94 -9.13 -14.32
CA ASN A 44 0.36 -8.05 -13.53
C ASN A 44 1.27 -7.64 -12.39
N LEU A 45 1.87 -8.61 -11.70
CA LEU A 45 2.83 -8.37 -10.62
C LEU A 45 4.04 -7.60 -11.15
N ARG A 46 4.59 -8.01 -12.30
CA ARG A 46 5.68 -7.30 -12.99
C ARG A 46 5.30 -5.86 -13.31
N ASN A 47 4.12 -5.64 -13.89
CA ASN A 47 3.64 -4.30 -14.22
C ASN A 47 3.48 -3.41 -12.97
N ILE A 48 3.00 -3.98 -11.86
CA ILE A 48 2.90 -3.28 -10.57
C ILE A 48 4.30 -2.93 -10.05
N LEU A 49 5.25 -3.87 -10.05
CA LEU A 49 6.63 -3.61 -9.62
C LEU A 49 7.30 -2.54 -10.48
N LEU A 50 7.08 -2.59 -11.80
CA LEU A 50 7.53 -1.56 -12.73
C LEU A 50 6.89 -0.20 -12.46
N SER A 51 5.73 -0.09 -11.83
CA SER A 51 5.17 1.21 -11.44
C SER A 51 5.77 1.78 -10.16
N VAL A 52 6.25 0.91 -9.26
CA VAL A 52 6.72 1.28 -7.91
C VAL A 52 8.24 1.49 -7.87
N TYR A 53 9.00 0.62 -8.52
CA TYR A 53 10.46 0.68 -8.51
C TYR A 53 10.96 1.85 -9.36
N GLY A 54 11.90 2.63 -8.83
CA GLY A 54 12.49 3.76 -9.56
C GLY A 54 13.36 3.32 -10.75
N ASN A 55 14.15 2.27 -10.56
CA ASN A 55 14.94 1.59 -11.58
C ASN A 55 14.09 0.45 -12.17
N LYS A 56 13.89 0.41 -13.50
CA LYS A 56 13.02 -0.61 -14.14
C LYS A 56 13.80 -1.87 -14.49
N GLU A 57 15.09 -1.71 -14.73
CA GLU A 57 16.04 -2.77 -15.03
C GLU A 57 16.23 -3.72 -13.84
N SER A 58 15.95 -3.25 -12.61
CA SER A 58 15.94 -4.09 -11.41
C SER A 58 14.70 -4.98 -11.27
N VAL A 59 13.71 -4.88 -12.17
CA VAL A 59 12.51 -5.74 -12.17
C VAL A 59 12.71 -6.89 -13.14
N ASP A 60 13.50 -7.88 -12.71
CA ASP A 60 13.76 -9.13 -13.40
C ASP A 60 12.75 -10.24 -13.02
N GLU A 61 12.89 -11.39 -13.67
CA GLU A 61 11.99 -12.54 -13.45
C GLU A 61 12.20 -13.16 -12.06
N GLU A 62 13.43 -13.14 -11.54
CA GLU A 62 13.76 -13.69 -10.22
C GLU A 62 13.04 -12.90 -9.12
N LEU A 63 13.06 -11.56 -9.18
CA LEU A 63 12.34 -10.71 -8.25
C LEU A 63 10.83 -10.96 -8.31
N VAL A 64 10.27 -11.07 -9.52
CA VAL A 64 8.84 -11.37 -9.71
C VAL A 64 8.49 -12.71 -9.09
N GLU A 65 9.32 -13.74 -9.28
CA GLU A 65 9.12 -15.08 -8.70
C GLU A 65 9.19 -15.06 -7.17
N ILE A 66 10.20 -14.40 -6.59
CA ILE A 66 10.37 -14.28 -5.14
C ILE A 66 9.15 -13.62 -4.49
N ILE A 67 8.56 -12.59 -5.12
CA ILE A 67 7.38 -11.91 -4.60
C ILE A 67 6.10 -12.73 -4.85
N LYS A 68 6.02 -13.44 -5.99
CA LYS A 68 4.86 -14.28 -6.32
C LYS A 68 4.77 -15.51 -5.43
N LYS A 69 5.90 -16.11 -5.03
CA LYS A 69 5.95 -17.33 -4.22
C LYS A 69 5.10 -17.23 -2.93
N PRO A 70 5.29 -16.26 -2.02
CA PRO A 70 4.47 -16.12 -0.82
C PRO A 70 3.01 -15.75 -1.11
N ALA A 71 2.69 -15.24 -2.31
CA ALA A 71 1.31 -14.98 -2.70
C ALA A 71 0.51 -16.27 -3.00
N ASN A 72 1.18 -17.42 -3.12
CA ASN A 72 0.53 -18.73 -3.27
C ASN A 72 0.37 -19.48 -1.94
N ASP A 73 0.92 -18.95 -0.85
CA ASP A 73 0.84 -19.58 0.46
C ASP A 73 -0.58 -19.49 1.04
N GLU A 74 -0.92 -20.47 1.88
CA GLU A 74 -2.18 -20.44 2.63
C GLU A 74 -2.23 -19.18 3.53
N GLY A 75 -3.35 -18.47 3.51
CA GLY A 75 -3.52 -17.22 4.25
C GLY A 75 -2.99 -15.97 3.57
N ALA A 76 -2.36 -16.06 2.39
CA ALA A 76 -1.87 -14.89 1.65
C ALA A 76 -3.01 -13.92 1.27
N LEU A 77 -4.17 -14.44 0.89
CA LEU A 77 -5.37 -13.64 0.65
C LEU A 77 -5.82 -12.89 1.91
N ASP A 78 -5.84 -13.56 3.07
CA ASP A 78 -6.28 -12.96 4.32
C ASP A 78 -5.28 -11.87 4.79
N ALA A 79 -3.97 -12.10 4.61
CA ALA A 79 -2.95 -11.09 4.82
C ALA A 79 -3.14 -9.87 3.89
N PHE A 80 -3.41 -10.12 2.60
CA PHE A 80 -3.71 -9.05 1.64
C PHE A 80 -4.92 -8.23 2.06
N VAL A 81 -6.04 -8.88 2.41
CA VAL A 81 -7.24 -8.20 2.92
C VAL A 81 -6.90 -7.39 4.16
N SER A 82 -6.22 -7.98 5.14
CA SER A 82 -5.83 -7.31 6.38
C SER A 82 -4.96 -6.08 6.15
N ILE A 83 -4.05 -6.10 5.17
CA ILE A 83 -3.19 -4.95 4.84
C ILE A 83 -3.98 -3.85 4.15
N VAL A 84 -4.87 -4.20 3.22
CA VAL A 84 -5.59 -3.19 2.44
C VAL A 84 -6.71 -2.55 3.25
N THR A 85 -7.41 -3.32 4.10
CA THR A 85 -8.51 -2.85 4.96
C THR A 85 -8.08 -2.53 6.39
N GLY A 86 -6.78 -2.63 6.70
CA GLY A 86 -6.24 -2.43 8.04
C GLY A 86 -6.48 -1.01 8.56
N PRO A 87 -6.57 -0.81 9.89
CA PRO A 87 -6.85 0.49 10.45
C PRO A 87 -5.71 1.47 10.17
N PRO A 88 -6.03 2.74 9.91
CA PRO A 88 -5.38 3.90 10.49
C PRO A 88 -3.96 3.88 11.04
N GLY A 89 -2.91 4.12 10.26
CA GLY A 89 -1.64 4.57 10.81
C GLY A 89 -1.79 5.99 11.38
N PRO A 90 -1.09 6.32 12.48
CA PRO A 90 -1.03 7.68 12.99
C PRO A 90 -0.40 8.63 11.96
N ASN A 91 -0.73 9.91 12.03
CA ASN A 91 -0.27 10.90 11.07
C ASN A 91 1.27 11.02 11.13
N PRO A 92 2.00 10.98 9.99
CA PRO A 92 3.46 11.12 9.96
C PRO A 92 3.98 12.34 10.73
N VAL A 93 3.25 13.47 10.72
CA VAL A 93 3.61 14.69 11.45
C VAL A 93 3.57 14.47 12.97
N GLN A 94 2.68 13.61 13.45
CA GLN A 94 2.62 13.19 14.87
C GLN A 94 3.78 12.28 15.25
N LEU A 95 4.38 11.60 14.26
CA LEU A 95 5.53 10.70 14.45
C LEU A 95 6.87 11.43 14.34
N MET A 96 6.90 12.64 13.80
CA MET A 96 8.13 13.41 13.61
C MET A 96 8.59 14.04 14.94
N PRO A 97 9.86 13.83 15.34
CA PRO A 97 10.49 14.56 16.43
C PRO A 97 10.45 16.08 16.18
N ARG A 98 10.03 16.86 17.17
CA ARG A 98 9.85 18.32 17.05
C ARG A 98 11.14 19.08 16.66
N ASN A 99 12.30 18.47 16.89
CA ASN A 99 13.64 18.99 16.61
C ASN A 99 14.10 18.78 15.15
N LEU A 100 13.37 18.03 14.31
CA LEU A 100 13.69 17.89 12.89
C LEU A 100 13.34 19.13 12.05
N PHE A 101 12.64 20.11 12.61
CA PHE A 101 12.31 21.37 11.95
C PHE A 101 13.39 22.46 12.13
N THR A 102 14.41 22.24 12.95
CA THR A 102 15.53 23.16 13.10
C THR A 102 16.73 22.62 12.36
N CYS A 103 16.96 23.13 11.15
CA CYS A 103 18.21 22.94 10.39
C CYS A 103 19.39 23.70 11.04
N SER A 104 19.49 23.70 12.38
CA SER A 104 20.49 24.46 13.14
C SER A 104 21.55 23.58 13.80
N SER A 105 21.42 22.25 13.76
CA SER A 105 22.40 21.33 14.36
C SER A 105 23.38 20.70 13.36
N PHE A 106 23.32 21.05 12.07
CA PHE A 106 24.28 20.59 11.05
C PHE A 106 25.31 21.66 10.66
N MET A 107 25.31 22.80 11.35
CA MET A 107 26.23 23.92 11.16
C MET A 107 26.99 24.13 12.47
N GLY A 108 27.86 23.18 12.79
CA GLY A 108 28.77 23.19 13.94
C GLY A 108 30.09 22.54 13.56
#